data_AF-A0A9D9CYV9-F1
#
_entry.id   AF-A0A9D9CYV9-F1
#
_cell.length_a   1.000
_cell.length_b   1.000
_cell.length_c   1.000
_cell.angle_alpha   90.00
_cell.angle_beta   90.00
_cell.angle_gamma   90.00
#
_symmetry.space_group_name_H-M   'P 1'
#
loop_
_entity.id
_entity.type
_entity.pdbx_description
1 polymer ?
#
loop_
_entity_poly.entity_id
_entity_poly.type
_entity_poly.pdbx_seq_one_letter_code
_entity_poly.pdbx_strand_id
1 'polypeptide(L)' 'MLSKQSIDILIDLVEIKLSAILIQDKDDVREVNKLKHCKNELLDFKKTFSSRNRIGMERAI' A
#
# COMPACT_ATOMS: atom_id res chain seq x y z
N MET A 1 16.05 -0.26 -1.52
CA MET A 1 14.94 -0.97 -0.87
C MET A 1 14.08 0.05 -0.14
N LEU A 2 12.76 -0.04 -0.23
CA LEU A 2 11.84 0.79 0.56
C LEU A 2 11.76 0.25 1.99
N SER A 3 11.72 1.15 2.97
CA SER A 3 11.54 0.76 4.38
C SER A 3 10.06 0.44 4.67
N LYS A 4 9.79 -0.30 5.75
CA LYS A 4 8.41 -0.55 6.21
C LYS A 4 7.64 0.74 6.44
N GLN A 5 8.29 1.73 7.08
CA GLN A 5 7.73 3.05 7.30
C GLN A 5 7.40 3.76 5.98
N SER A 6 8.25 3.63 4.97
CA SER A 6 7.98 4.20 3.64
C SER A 6 6.73 3.56 2.99
N ILE A 7 6.52 2.25 3.18
CA ILE A 7 5.30 1.57 2.68
C ILE A 7 4.06 2.06 3.41
N ASP A 8 4.14 2.23 4.73
CA ASP A 8 3.04 2.76 5.54
C ASP A 8 2.65 4.18 5.09
N ILE A 9 3.64 5.07 4.91
CA ILE A 9 3.42 6.42 4.39
C ILE A 9 2.78 6.39 3.00
N LEU A 10 3.22 5.50 2.11
CA LEU A 10 2.65 5.39 0.76
C LEU A 10 1.20 4.92 0.79
N ILE A 11 0.84 4.00 1.70
CA ILE A 11 -0.55 3.56 1.89
C ILE A 11 -1.40 4.74 2.34
N ASP A 12 -0.95 5.49 3.34
CA ASP A 12 -1.67 6.66 3.88
C ASP A 12 -1.89 7.71 2.77
N LEU A 13 -0.87 8.00 1.97
CA LEU A 13 -0.98 8.95 0.84
C LEU A 13 -2.01 8.51 -0.20
N VAL A 14 -2.07 7.22 -0.53
CA VAL A 14 -3.07 6.68 -1.47
C VAL A 14 -4.48 6.79 -0.89
N GLU A 15 -4.65 6.54 0.41
CA GLU A 15 -5.95 6.69 1.10
C GLU A 15 -6.42 8.15 1.14
N ILE A 16 -5.51 9.09 1.41
CA ILE A 16 -5.80 10.52 1.34
C ILE A 16 -6.23 10.91 -0.07
N LYS A 17 -5.48 10.49 -1.09
CA LYS A 17 -5.80 10.82 -2.49
C LYS A 17 -7.15 10.23 -2.91
N LEU A 18 -7.43 8.97 -2.55
CA LEU A 18 -8.73 8.33 -2.81
C LEU A 18 -9.90 9.08 -2.17
N SER A 19 -9.70 9.60 -0.96
CA SER A 19 -10.74 10.36 -0.23
C SER A 19 -10.98 11.75 -0.80
N ALA A 20 -9.99 12.32 -1.49
CA ALA A 20 -10.05 13.64 -2.08
C ALA A 20 -10.64 13.68 -3.51
N ILE A 21 -10.78 12.52 -4.18
CA ILE A 21 -11.32 12.47 -5.54
C ILE A 21 -12.85 12.51 -5.51
N LEU A 22 -13.41 13.54 -6.14
CA LEU A 22 -14.83 13.59 -6.50
C LEU A 22 -15.01 12.94 -7.86
N ILE A 23 -15.86 11.92 -7.95
CA ILE A 23 -16.13 11.23 -9.22
C ILE A 23 -17.14 12.07 -10.03
N GLN A 24 -16.68 12.64 -11.14
CA GLN A 24 -17.49 13.43 -12.07
C GLN A 24 -17.68 12.70 -13.40
N ASP A 25 -16.69 11.92 -13.83
CA ASP A 25 -16.74 11.20 -15.10
C ASP A 25 -16.05 9.82 -15.08
N LYS A 26 -15.95 9.22 -16.26
CA LYS A 26 -15.32 7.89 -16.45
C LYS A 26 -13.81 7.92 -16.24
N ASP A 27 -13.15 9.05 -16.43
CA ASP A 27 -11.73 9.20 -16.15
C ASP A 27 -11.45 9.19 -14.65
N ASP A 28 -12.29 9.84 -13.85
CA ASP A 28 -12.17 9.78 -12.39
C ASP A 28 -12.36 8.35 -11.87
N VAL A 29 -13.33 7.62 -12.41
CA VAL A 29 -13.54 6.19 -12.08
C VAL A 29 -12.29 5.37 -12.42
N ARG A 30 -11.67 5.62 -13.58
CA ARG A 30 -10.44 4.94 -13.99
C ARG A 30 -9.29 5.25 -13.04
N GLU A 31 -9.12 6.51 -12.62
CA GLU A 31 -8.09 6.92 -11.67
C GLU A 31 -8.31 6.30 -10.27
N VAL A 32 -9.54 6.32 -9.76
CA VAL A 32 -9.90 5.67 -8.49
C VAL A 32 -9.57 4.17 -8.53
N ASN A 33 -9.85 3.50 -9.64
CA ASN A 33 -9.55 2.07 -9.79
C ASN A 33 -8.05 1.80 -9.81
N LYS A 34 -7.25 2.64 -10.48
CA LYS A 34 -5.77 2.54 -10.43
C LYS A 34 -5.24 2.73 -9.02
N LEU A 35 -5.75 3.71 -8.28
CA LEU A 35 -5.34 3.97 -6.90
C LEU A 35 -5.72 2.84 -5.95
N LYS A 36 -6.92 2.25 -6.10
CA LYS A 36 -7.32 1.06 -5.35
C LYS A 36 -6.42 -0.13 -5.65
N HIS A 37 -6.04 -0.32 -6.91
CA HIS A 37 -5.10 -1.39 -7.30
C HIS A 37 -3.73 -1.18 -6.65
N CYS A 38 -3.18 0.03 -6.74
CA CYS A 38 -1.92 0.40 -6.11
C CYS A 38 -1.94 0.20 -4.58
N LYS A 39 -3.03 0.58 -3.91
CA LYS A 39 -3.22 0.31 -2.47
C LYS A 39 -3.10 -1.18 -2.15
N ASN A 40 -3.74 -2.04 -2.94
CA ASN A 40 -3.69 -3.48 -2.73
C ASN A 40 -2.28 -4.03 -2.91
N GLU A 41 -1.56 -3.60 -3.94
CA GLU A 41 -0.15 -3.98 -4.15
C GLU A 41 0.73 -3.58 -2.96
N LEU A 42 0.56 -2.36 -2.43
CA LEU A 42 1.30 -1.90 -1.25
C LEU A 42 0.97 -2.71 0.01
N LEU A 43 -0.31 -3.06 0.22
CA LEU A 43 -0.73 -3.91 1.32
C LEU A 43 -0.14 -5.32 1.22
N ASP A 44 -0.09 -5.91 0.04
CA ASP A 44 0.50 -7.22 -0.19
C ASP A 44 2.02 -7.19 -0.04
N PHE A 45 2.66 -6.09 -0.46
CA PHE A 45 4.07 -5.86 -0.22
C PHE A 45 4.37 -5.74 1.29
N LYS A 46 3.53 -5.03 2.05
CA LYS A 46 3.63 -4.92 3.53
C LYS A 46 3.47 -6.26 4.23
N LYS A 47 2.54 -7.11 3.78
CA LYS A 47 2.38 -8.50 4.28
C LYS A 47 3.66 -9.30 4.04
N THR A 48 4.21 -9.22 2.83
CA THR A 48 5.44 -9.93 2.44
C THR A 48 6.65 -9.48 3.28
N PHE A 49 6.78 -8.18 3.55
CA PHE A 49 7.80 -7.63 4.44
C PHE A 49 7.65 -8.14 5.88
N SER A 50 6.42 -8.23 6.38
CA SER A 50 6.14 -8.71 7.74
C SER A 50 6.44 -10.21 7.89
N SER A 51 6.24 -11.01 6.83
CA SER A 51 6.57 -12.44 6.82
C SER A 51 8.08 -12.71 6.78
N ARG A 52 8.88 -11.91 6.05
CA ARG A 52 10.35 -12.07 6.01
C ARG A 52 11.02 -11.77 7.35
N ASN A 53 10.53 -10.78 8.09
CA ASN A 53 11.13 -10.42 9.38
C ASN A 53 10.90 -11.48 10.48
N ARG A 54 9.91 -12.36 10.35
CA ARG A 54 9.64 -13.41 11.36
C ARG A 54 10.64 -14.57 11.30
N ILE A 55 11.13 -14.92 10.10
CA ILE A 55 12.05 -16.05 9.88
C ILE A 55 13.44 -15.76 10.47
N GLY A 56 13.83 -14.50 10.60
CA GLY A 56 15.11 -14.10 11.19
C GLY A 56 15.17 -14.21 12.72
N MET A 57 14.03 -14.34 13.41
CA MET A 57 13.96 -14.29 14.88
C MET A 57 13.96 -15.68 15.53
N GLU A 58 13.61 -16.75 14.79
CA GLU A 58 13.61 -18.14 15.29
C GLU A 58 15.00 -18.79 15.35
N ARG A 59 16.04 -18.17 14.77
CA ARG A 59 17.42 -18.71 14.78
C ARG A 59 18.31 -18.14 15.89
N ALA A 60 17.75 -17.33 16.79
CA ALA A 60 18.50 -16.60 17.81
C ALA A 60 18.16 -17.02 19.26
N ILE A 61 17.65 -18.24 19.46
CA ILE A 61 17.41 -18.84 20.79
C ILE A 61 18.14 -20.19 20.87
#